data_AF-A0A0P1HC08-F1
#
_entry.id   AF-A0A0P1HC08-F1
#
_cell.length_a   1.000
_cell.length_b   1.000
_cell.length_c   1.000
_cell.angle_alpha   90.00
_cell.angle_beta   90.00
_cell.angle_gamma   90.00
#
_symmetry.space_group_name_H-M   'P 1'
#
loop_
_entity.id
_entity.type
_entity.pdbx_description
1 polymer ?
#
loop_
_entity_poly.entity_id
_entity_poly.type
_entity_poly.pdbx_seq_one_letter_code
_entity_poly.pdbx_strand_id
1 'polypeptide(L)'
;MTAILQKTIPYNPLEEKKLPGIQPLAPEAWLMADDAYAGQMAERERLLASRRDEVLQLDARAMAAAQELLHMALDTLDPGAGETARRPDGVRVPVDWEDPLGTLGRFAQQDFCILQKPDSAPEHVLTGAVLCFPASWTLAEKFLQPLTGIHVPVDSYDAGIAARVQRLFDGVQAGRPLWRFNALWYHDPALFQPRSQLAPRDRPHGSRAGYLRSEKQVIMRLPQTRAVVFAIHTRVLGRADVMRQWRAPQADGGGQL
;
A
#
# COMPACT_ATOMS: atom_id res chain seq x y z
N MET A 1 -22.53 -5.34 -2.05
CA MET A 1 -21.77 -4.48 -1.12
C MET A 1 -21.73 -3.08 -1.69
N THR A 2 -21.89 -2.06 -0.86
CA THR A 2 -21.74 -0.65 -1.28
C THR A 2 -20.26 -0.37 -1.57
N ALA A 3 -19.98 0.32 -2.68
CA ALA A 3 -18.61 0.67 -3.04
C ALA A 3 -18.01 1.66 -2.01
N ILE A 4 -16.77 1.42 -1.59
CA ILE A 4 -16.00 2.29 -0.68
C ILE A 4 -15.09 3.15 -1.56
N LEU A 5 -15.47 4.41 -1.78
CA LEU A 5 -14.82 5.31 -2.73
C LEU A 5 -14.39 6.61 -2.06
N GLN A 6 -13.16 7.05 -2.34
CA GLN A 6 -12.72 8.42 -2.10
C GLN A 6 -13.33 9.38 -3.12
N LYS A 7 -13.52 10.65 -2.72
CA LYS A 7 -14.00 11.73 -3.61
C LYS A 7 -12.88 12.51 -4.25
N THR A 8 -11.71 12.56 -3.64
CA THR A 8 -10.56 13.31 -4.13
C THR A 8 -9.26 12.55 -3.92
N ILE A 9 -8.23 12.94 -4.66
CA ILE A 9 -6.87 12.40 -4.54
C ILE A 9 -5.86 13.55 -4.55
N PRO A 10 -4.84 13.60 -3.66
CA PRO A 10 -4.01 14.79 -3.47
C PRO A 10 -2.84 14.93 -4.46
N TYR A 11 -2.74 14.01 -5.43
CA TYR A 11 -1.73 14.02 -6.50
C TYR A 11 -2.41 13.66 -7.81
N ASN A 12 -1.89 14.14 -8.94
CA ASN A 12 -2.46 13.85 -10.26
C ASN A 12 -2.22 12.36 -10.63
N PRO A 13 -3.25 11.50 -10.60
CA PRO A 13 -3.06 10.09 -10.91
C PRO A 13 -3.03 9.80 -12.41
N LEU A 14 -3.31 10.81 -13.25
CA LEU A 14 -3.27 10.71 -14.71
C LEU A 14 -1.86 11.00 -15.25
N GLU A 15 -0.94 11.46 -14.41
CA GLU A 15 0.45 11.71 -14.80
C GLU A 15 1.26 10.41 -14.80
N GLU A 16 1.82 10.04 -15.95
CA GLU A 16 2.73 8.90 -16.04
C GLU A 16 4.09 9.21 -15.40
N LYS A 17 4.47 8.42 -14.39
CA LYS A 17 5.80 8.49 -13.76
C LYS A 17 6.63 7.27 -14.15
N LYS A 18 7.83 7.51 -14.69
CA LYS A 18 8.79 6.43 -14.98
C LYS A 18 9.23 5.73 -13.70
N LEU A 19 9.38 4.40 -13.74
CA LEU A 19 9.85 3.61 -12.60
C LEU A 19 11.32 3.92 -12.25
N PRO A 20 11.69 4.00 -10.95
CA PRO A 20 10.83 3.75 -9.79
C PRO A 20 9.99 4.97 -9.34
N GLY A 21 10.21 6.17 -9.90
CA GLY A 21 9.33 7.33 -9.70
C GLY A 21 9.20 7.83 -8.26
N ILE A 22 10.24 7.60 -7.45
CA ILE A 22 10.29 7.95 -6.03
C ILE A 22 10.54 9.44 -5.78
N GLN A 23 10.00 9.94 -4.68
CA GLN A 23 10.17 11.30 -4.18
C GLN A 23 10.39 11.27 -2.66
N PRO A 24 11.10 12.24 -2.07
CA PRO A 24 11.17 12.38 -0.62
C PRO A 24 9.78 12.56 0.00
N LEU A 25 9.58 12.01 1.19
CA LEU A 25 8.41 12.21 2.03
C LEU A 25 8.83 12.80 3.37
N ALA A 26 8.02 13.70 3.93
CA ALA A 26 8.19 14.14 5.31
C ALA A 26 8.00 12.94 6.27
N PRO A 27 8.85 12.73 7.29
CA PRO A 27 8.78 11.58 8.19
C PRO A 27 7.40 11.31 8.78
N GLU A 28 6.69 12.36 9.16
CA GLU A 28 5.35 12.34 9.78
C GLU A 28 4.22 11.99 8.80
N ALA A 29 4.45 12.06 7.49
CA ALA A 29 3.42 11.93 6.45
C ALA A 29 3.26 10.49 5.90
N TRP A 30 3.85 9.50 6.58
CA TRP A 30 3.85 8.09 6.16
C TRP A 30 2.53 7.37 6.43
N LEU A 31 1.79 7.78 7.47
CA LEU A 31 0.42 7.35 7.75
C LEU A 31 -0.57 8.47 7.40
N MET A 32 -1.77 8.08 7.00
CA MET A 32 -2.85 9.02 6.70
C MET A 32 -4.22 8.39 6.91
N ALA A 33 -5.21 9.26 7.14
CA ALA A 33 -6.63 8.94 7.11
C ALA A 33 -7.29 9.79 6.01
N ASP A 34 -8.25 9.23 5.27
CA ASP A 34 -9.01 9.98 4.25
C ASP A 34 -10.54 9.81 4.37
N ASP A 35 -11.27 10.36 3.42
CA ASP A 35 -12.74 10.41 3.40
C ASP A 35 -13.40 9.02 3.27
N ALA A 36 -12.64 7.98 2.91
CA ALA A 36 -13.13 6.60 2.90
C ALA A 36 -12.75 5.80 4.16
N TYR A 37 -12.15 6.45 5.18
CA TYR A 37 -11.58 5.80 6.36
C TYR A 37 -12.54 4.81 7.02
N ALA A 38 -13.76 5.23 7.39
CA ALA A 38 -14.70 4.37 8.11
C ALA A 38 -15.06 3.10 7.33
N GLY A 39 -15.30 3.23 6.02
CA GLY A 39 -15.60 2.09 5.14
C GLY A 39 -14.41 1.16 4.98
N GLN A 40 -13.21 1.71 4.79
CA GLN A 40 -12.01 0.91 4.66
C GLN A 40 -11.66 0.18 5.97
N MET A 41 -11.71 0.84 7.12
CA MET A 41 -11.43 0.20 8.40
C MET A 41 -12.44 -0.91 8.74
N ALA A 42 -13.72 -0.73 8.40
CA ALA A 42 -14.72 -1.79 8.55
C ALA A 42 -14.42 -3.00 7.66
N GLU A 43 -13.99 -2.78 6.42
CA GLU A 43 -13.61 -3.88 5.51
C GLU A 43 -12.32 -4.58 5.97
N ARG A 44 -11.34 -3.85 6.52
CA ARG A 44 -10.13 -4.43 7.13
C ARG A 44 -10.49 -5.33 8.31
N GLU A 45 -11.36 -4.88 9.22
CA GLU A 45 -11.83 -5.69 10.34
C GLU A 45 -12.50 -6.97 9.83
N ARG A 46 -13.39 -6.86 8.84
CA ARG A 46 -14.07 -8.00 8.24
C ARG A 46 -13.08 -9.00 7.63
N LEU A 47 -12.08 -8.53 6.90
CA LEU A 47 -11.06 -9.38 6.27
C LEU A 47 -10.16 -10.05 7.31
N LEU A 48 -9.69 -9.31 8.30
CA LEU A 48 -8.87 -9.86 9.38
C LEU A 48 -9.63 -10.86 10.26
N ALA A 49 -10.95 -10.75 10.34
CA ALA A 49 -11.80 -11.69 11.08
C ALA A 49 -12.17 -12.94 10.26
N SER A 50 -12.41 -12.80 8.94
CA SER A 50 -12.97 -13.88 8.10
C SER A 50 -12.01 -14.50 7.09
N ARG A 51 -10.89 -13.84 6.78
CA ARG A 51 -9.93 -14.20 5.72
C ARG A 51 -8.50 -13.93 6.16
N ARG A 52 -8.21 -14.09 7.46
CA ARG A 52 -6.94 -13.71 8.08
C ARG A 52 -5.73 -14.28 7.34
N ASP A 53 -5.76 -15.57 6.99
CA ASP A 53 -4.64 -16.25 6.32
C ASP A 53 -4.39 -15.76 4.88
N GLU A 54 -5.38 -15.12 4.26
CA GLU A 54 -5.24 -14.51 2.92
C GLU A 54 -4.61 -13.10 2.99
N VAL A 55 -4.78 -12.40 4.12
CA VAL A 55 -4.38 -10.99 4.27
C VAL A 55 -3.24 -10.77 5.25
N LEU A 56 -2.85 -11.76 6.05
CA LEU A 56 -1.80 -11.61 7.04
C LEU A 56 -0.89 -12.84 7.05
N GLN A 57 0.41 -12.60 6.88
CA GLN A 57 1.46 -13.59 7.05
C GLN A 57 2.66 -12.96 7.73
N LEU A 58 3.25 -13.63 8.71
CA LEU A 58 4.39 -13.14 9.46
C LEU A 58 5.38 -14.28 9.72
N ASP A 59 6.60 -14.14 9.20
CA ASP A 59 7.69 -15.05 9.49
C ASP A 59 8.26 -14.73 10.87
N ALA A 60 8.68 -15.74 11.63
CA ALA A 60 9.25 -15.56 12.97
C ALA A 60 10.43 -14.56 12.97
N ARG A 61 11.23 -14.51 11.90
CA ARG A 61 12.37 -13.58 11.75
C ARG A 61 11.94 -12.11 11.58
N ALA A 62 10.69 -11.87 11.22
CA ALA A 62 10.12 -10.53 11.06
C ALA A 62 9.37 -10.04 12.30
N MET A 63 9.21 -10.85 13.35
CA MET A 63 8.44 -10.49 14.55
C MET A 63 8.95 -9.18 15.17
N ALA A 64 10.26 -9.06 15.40
CA ALA A 64 10.85 -7.84 15.96
C ALA A 64 10.60 -6.60 15.08
N ALA A 65 10.66 -6.75 13.75
CA ALA A 65 10.39 -5.66 12.82
C ALA A 65 8.90 -5.27 12.80
N ALA A 66 8.01 -6.24 12.96
CA ALA A 66 6.58 -5.99 13.06
C ALA A 66 6.20 -5.26 14.36
N GLN A 67 6.80 -5.66 15.48
CA GLN A 67 6.65 -4.95 16.76
C GLN A 67 7.19 -3.52 16.68
N GLU A 68 8.38 -3.34 16.11
CA GLU A 68 8.95 -2.00 15.89
C GLU A 68 8.04 -1.13 15.01
N LEU A 69 7.50 -1.70 13.92
CA LEU A 69 6.56 -0.99 13.06
C LEU A 69 5.27 -0.61 13.79
N LEU A 70 4.73 -1.51 14.62
CA LEU A 70 3.57 -1.21 15.46
C LEU A 70 3.87 -0.05 16.41
N HIS A 71 5.02 -0.07 17.08
CA HIS A 71 5.46 1.02 17.95
C HIS A 71 5.50 2.35 17.21
N MET A 72 6.13 2.39 16.04
CA MET A 72 6.18 3.61 15.21
C MET A 72 4.79 4.10 14.79
N ALA A 73 3.86 3.19 14.48
CA ALA A 73 2.49 3.56 14.13
C ALA A 73 1.75 4.17 15.32
N LEU A 74 1.90 3.58 16.51
CA LEU A 74 1.34 4.09 17.76
C LEU A 74 1.86 5.51 18.04
N ASP A 75 3.18 5.71 17.99
CA ASP A 75 3.80 7.02 18.18
C ASP A 75 3.33 8.08 17.17
N THR A 76 2.96 7.66 15.96
CA THR A 76 2.51 8.58 14.91
C THR A 76 1.04 8.96 15.06
N LEU A 77 0.16 8.01 15.40
CA LEU A 77 -1.29 8.21 15.39
C LEU A 77 -1.90 8.46 16.77
N ASP A 78 -1.32 7.89 17.83
CA ASP A 78 -1.81 8.01 19.20
C ASP A 78 -0.61 8.00 20.19
N PRO A 79 0.20 9.07 20.23
CA PRO A 79 1.35 9.15 21.12
C PRO A 79 0.93 8.91 22.58
N GLY A 80 1.55 7.93 23.23
CA GLY A 80 1.21 7.54 24.61
C GLY A 80 0.14 6.45 24.71
N ALA A 81 -0.21 5.79 23.61
CA ALA A 81 -1.00 4.57 23.64
C ALA A 81 -0.39 3.53 24.60
N GLY A 82 -1.25 2.94 25.44
CA GLY A 82 -0.89 1.86 26.36
C GLY A 82 -1.40 0.52 25.82
N GLU A 83 -2.19 -0.19 26.63
CA GLU A 83 -2.84 -1.45 26.24
C GLU A 83 -3.92 -1.26 25.15
N THR A 84 -4.40 -0.03 24.95
CA THR A 84 -5.30 0.31 23.85
C THR A 84 -4.80 1.57 23.15
N ALA A 85 -5.02 1.61 21.84
CA ALA A 85 -4.71 2.75 20.99
C ALA A 85 -5.99 3.32 20.38
N ARG A 86 -6.08 4.64 20.26
CA ARG A 86 -7.20 5.37 19.70
C ARG A 86 -6.95 5.69 18.23
N ARG A 87 -7.83 5.20 17.36
CA ARG A 87 -7.82 5.51 15.93
C ARG A 87 -8.29 6.95 15.65
N PRO A 88 -8.00 7.49 14.45
CA PRO A 88 -8.58 8.75 13.97
C PRO A 88 -10.10 8.88 14.08
N ASP A 89 -10.86 7.79 13.92
CA ASP A 89 -12.32 7.76 14.08
C ASP A 89 -12.79 7.65 15.54
N GLY A 90 -11.85 7.63 16.49
CA GLY A 90 -12.11 7.53 17.93
C GLY A 90 -12.35 6.12 18.46
N VAL A 91 -12.36 5.09 17.62
CA VAL A 91 -12.45 3.70 18.06
C VAL A 91 -11.16 3.30 18.77
N ARG A 92 -11.30 2.55 19.87
CA ARG A 92 -10.17 1.96 20.61
C ARG A 92 -9.88 0.56 20.09
N VAL A 93 -8.62 0.29 19.81
CA VAL A 93 -8.11 -1.01 19.37
C VAL A 93 -7.17 -1.55 20.47
N PRO A 94 -7.37 -2.78 20.96
CA PRO A 94 -6.39 -3.43 21.84
C PRO A 94 -5.03 -3.56 21.15
N VAL A 95 -3.97 -3.24 21.86
CA VAL A 95 -2.60 -3.39 21.37
C VAL A 95 -2.11 -4.79 21.72
N ASP A 96 -2.00 -5.65 20.72
CA ASP A 96 -1.45 -7.00 20.86
C ASP A 96 -0.04 -7.05 20.24
N TRP A 97 0.96 -7.19 21.10
CA TRP A 97 2.37 -7.29 20.71
C TRP A 97 2.77 -8.68 20.23
N GLU A 98 1.95 -9.71 20.46
CA GLU A 98 2.10 -11.06 19.90
C GLU A 98 1.46 -11.15 18.50
N ASP A 99 0.48 -10.29 18.21
CA ASP A 99 -0.11 -10.06 16.89
C ASP A 99 0.10 -8.63 16.36
N PRO A 100 1.36 -8.19 16.14
CA PRO A 100 1.64 -6.80 15.80
C PRO A 100 1.06 -6.38 14.44
N LEU A 101 1.08 -7.28 13.45
CA LEU A 101 0.52 -7.01 12.12
C LEU A 101 -1.02 -7.01 12.13
N GLY A 102 -1.66 -7.85 12.95
CA GLY A 102 -3.12 -7.82 13.09
C GLY A 102 -3.60 -6.59 13.84
N THR A 103 -2.83 -6.10 14.82
CA THR A 103 -3.04 -4.82 15.49
C THR A 103 -2.90 -3.66 14.49
N LEU A 104 -1.80 -3.59 13.74
CA LEU A 104 -1.60 -2.60 12.66
C LEU A 104 -2.75 -2.63 11.65
N GLY A 105 -3.19 -3.83 11.27
CA GLY A 105 -4.33 -4.08 10.39
C GLY A 105 -5.61 -3.38 10.84
N ARG A 106 -5.86 -3.35 12.15
CA ARG A 106 -7.05 -2.75 12.77
C ARG A 106 -6.88 -1.28 13.12
N PHE A 107 -5.64 -0.84 13.26
CA PHE A 107 -5.29 0.50 13.75
C PHE A 107 -5.11 1.53 12.62
N ALA A 108 -4.41 1.15 11.54
CA ALA A 108 -4.08 2.05 10.44
C ALA A 108 -4.79 1.67 9.12
N GLN A 109 -5.05 2.67 8.28
CA GLN A 109 -5.76 2.51 7.00
C GLN A 109 -4.89 1.83 5.91
N GLN A 110 -3.58 1.86 6.09
CA GLN A 110 -2.59 1.34 5.14
C GLN A 110 -2.40 -0.18 5.27
N ASP A 111 -2.11 -0.82 4.15
CA ASP A 111 -1.46 -2.13 4.17
C ASP A 111 0.04 -1.97 4.43
N PHE A 112 0.65 -2.98 5.04
CA PHE A 112 2.08 -2.96 5.36
C PHE A 112 2.74 -4.25 4.89
N CYS A 113 3.88 -4.11 4.23
CA CYS A 113 4.80 -5.18 3.91
C CYS A 113 6.15 -4.91 4.56
N ILE A 114 6.72 -5.90 5.22
CA ILE A 114 8.05 -5.89 5.84
C ILE A 114 8.98 -6.69 4.95
N LEU A 115 10.05 -6.04 4.52
CA LEU A 115 11.08 -6.62 3.69
C LEU A 115 12.42 -6.58 4.41
N GLN A 116 13.00 -7.76 4.64
CA GLN A 116 14.32 -7.92 5.24
C GLN A 116 15.27 -8.48 4.20
N LYS A 117 16.55 -8.08 4.26
CA LYS A 117 17.60 -8.66 3.45
C LYS A 117 18.39 -9.62 4.33
N PRO A 118 18.25 -10.95 4.14
CA PRO A 118 19.10 -11.90 4.85
C PRO A 118 20.58 -11.63 4.58
N ASP A 119 21.43 -11.95 5.55
CA ASP A 119 22.88 -11.80 5.37
C ASP A 119 23.33 -12.55 4.12
N SER A 120 24.22 -11.92 3.34
CA SER A 120 24.72 -12.41 2.04
C SER A 120 23.69 -12.60 0.91
N ALA A 121 22.39 -12.36 1.14
CA ALA A 121 21.39 -12.43 0.09
C ALA A 121 21.51 -11.26 -0.89
N PRO A 122 21.26 -11.48 -2.20
CA PRO A 122 21.33 -10.39 -3.18
C PRO A 122 20.16 -9.42 -3.05
N GLU A 123 19.01 -9.87 -2.53
CA GLU A 123 17.75 -9.13 -2.57
C GLU A 123 17.02 -9.12 -1.23
N HIS A 124 16.21 -8.07 -1.03
CA HIS A 124 15.24 -8.04 0.05
C HIS A 124 14.11 -9.05 -0.21
N VAL A 125 13.63 -9.70 0.86
CA VAL A 125 12.60 -10.73 0.86
C VAL A 125 11.40 -10.25 1.67
N LEU A 126 10.18 -10.52 1.19
CA LEU A 126 8.94 -10.22 1.93
C LEU A 126 8.77 -11.21 3.09
N THR A 127 9.01 -10.75 4.31
CA THR A 127 9.02 -11.59 5.53
C THR A 127 7.83 -11.34 6.47
N GLY A 128 7.07 -10.27 6.27
CA GLY A 128 5.83 -10.01 6.99
C GLY A 128 4.89 -9.13 6.17
N ALA A 129 3.58 -9.34 6.27
CA ALA A 129 2.61 -8.43 5.68
C ALA A 129 1.25 -8.48 6.37
N VAL A 130 0.60 -7.33 6.43
CA VAL A 130 -0.86 -7.20 6.54
C VAL A 130 -1.35 -6.46 5.29
N LEU A 131 -1.97 -7.20 4.39
CA LEU A 131 -2.36 -6.82 3.04
C LEU A 131 -3.86 -7.08 2.85
N CYS A 132 -4.67 -6.18 3.40
CA CYS A 132 -6.12 -6.28 3.30
C CYS A 132 -6.63 -5.90 1.91
N PHE A 133 -5.94 -5.04 1.17
CA PHE A 133 -6.42 -4.55 -0.12
C PHE A 133 -5.42 -4.90 -1.24
N PRO A 134 -5.16 -6.19 -1.55
CA PRO A 134 -4.34 -6.55 -2.69
C PRO A 134 -4.98 -6.14 -4.02
N ALA A 135 -4.14 -5.78 -5.00
CA ALA A 135 -4.55 -5.41 -6.35
C ALA A 135 -4.03 -6.43 -7.37
N SER A 136 -4.80 -7.50 -7.61
CA SER A 136 -4.48 -8.53 -8.59
C SER A 136 -3.19 -9.33 -8.31
N TRP A 137 -2.92 -9.61 -7.03
CA TRP A 137 -1.94 -10.59 -6.57
C TRP A 137 -2.39 -11.20 -5.24
N THR A 138 -1.88 -12.37 -4.87
CA THR A 138 -2.17 -12.99 -3.56
C THR A 138 -0.95 -12.89 -2.65
N LEU A 139 -1.17 -12.64 -1.35
CA LEU A 139 -0.06 -12.59 -0.38
C LEU A 139 0.69 -13.93 -0.36
N ALA A 140 -0.03 -15.05 -0.36
CA ALA A 140 0.55 -16.39 -0.32
C ALA A 140 1.54 -16.68 -1.47
N GLU A 141 1.31 -16.17 -2.68
CA GLU A 141 2.24 -16.36 -3.81
C GLU A 141 3.48 -15.47 -3.74
N LYS A 142 3.45 -14.41 -2.93
CA LYS A 142 4.53 -13.39 -2.85
C LYS A 142 5.31 -13.45 -1.54
N PHE A 143 4.76 -14.08 -0.52
CA PHE A 143 5.40 -14.25 0.76
C PHE A 143 6.66 -15.11 0.66
N LEU A 144 7.71 -14.72 1.40
CA LEU A 144 9.06 -15.29 1.34
C LEU A 144 9.72 -15.28 -0.05
N GLN A 145 9.20 -14.50 -1.00
CA GLN A 145 9.85 -14.28 -2.28
C GLN A 145 10.77 -13.05 -2.22
N PRO A 146 11.90 -13.05 -2.95
CA PRO A 146 12.73 -11.86 -3.14
C PRO A 146 12.00 -10.83 -4.01
N LEU A 147 12.44 -9.57 -3.98
CA LEU A 147 11.86 -8.48 -4.78
C LEU A 147 11.61 -8.85 -6.25
N THR A 148 12.57 -9.47 -6.91
CA THR A 148 12.41 -9.94 -8.30
C THR A 148 11.30 -11.00 -8.39
N GLY A 149 11.29 -11.99 -7.50
CA GLY A 149 10.27 -13.04 -7.44
C GLY A 149 8.85 -12.49 -7.24
N ILE A 150 8.71 -11.45 -6.40
CA ILE A 150 7.43 -10.78 -6.18
C ILE A 150 6.90 -10.19 -7.50
N HIS A 151 7.79 -9.59 -8.29
CA HIS A 151 7.46 -8.81 -9.48
C HIS A 151 7.55 -9.58 -10.82
N VAL A 152 7.86 -10.88 -10.83
CA VAL A 152 7.90 -11.71 -12.07
C VAL A 152 6.70 -11.46 -13.01
N PRO A 153 5.46 -11.34 -12.52
CA PRO A 153 4.32 -11.12 -13.40
C PRO A 153 4.20 -9.68 -13.96
N VAL A 154 5.10 -8.75 -13.67
CA VAL A 154 4.98 -7.34 -14.07
C VAL A 154 5.88 -7.09 -15.28
N ASP A 155 5.30 -7.01 -16.48
CA ASP A 155 6.05 -6.90 -17.75
C ASP A 155 7.04 -5.73 -17.79
N SER A 156 6.69 -4.60 -17.17
CA SER A 156 7.56 -3.42 -17.09
C SER A 156 8.70 -3.54 -16.06
N TYR A 157 8.74 -4.62 -15.28
CA TYR A 157 9.74 -4.86 -14.24
C TYR A 157 10.88 -5.72 -14.79
N ASP A 158 11.66 -5.15 -15.69
CA ASP A 158 12.84 -5.80 -16.25
C ASP A 158 14.01 -5.86 -15.25
N ALA A 159 15.10 -6.54 -15.64
CA ALA A 159 16.30 -6.68 -14.82
C ALA A 159 16.94 -5.31 -14.44
N GLY A 160 16.80 -4.30 -15.29
CA GLY A 160 17.28 -2.95 -15.03
C GLY A 160 16.47 -2.24 -13.95
N ILE A 161 15.14 -2.38 -13.99
CA ILE A 161 14.24 -1.90 -12.93
C ILE A 161 14.48 -2.67 -11.64
N ALA A 162 14.59 -3.99 -11.69
CA ALA A 162 14.88 -4.83 -10.52
C ALA A 162 16.16 -4.37 -9.80
N ALA A 163 17.25 -4.16 -10.54
CA ALA A 163 18.50 -3.65 -9.98
C ALA A 163 18.36 -2.24 -9.36
N ARG A 164 17.58 -1.34 -9.98
CA ARG A 164 17.34 0.01 -9.44
C ARG A 164 16.52 -0.03 -8.15
N VAL A 165 15.48 -0.87 -8.09
CA VAL A 165 14.63 -1.03 -6.91
C VAL A 165 15.41 -1.70 -5.78
N GLN A 166 16.22 -2.72 -6.06
CA GLN A 166 17.07 -3.32 -5.04
C GLN A 166 18.08 -2.31 -4.47
N ARG A 167 18.75 -1.51 -5.32
CA ARG A 167 19.65 -0.43 -4.85
C ARG A 167 18.93 0.63 -4.02
N LEU A 168 17.70 0.97 -4.40
CA LEU A 168 16.84 1.87 -3.61
C LEU A 168 16.59 1.29 -2.22
N PHE A 169 16.22 0.01 -2.15
CA PHE A 169 16.00 -0.67 -0.88
C PHE A 169 17.30 -0.77 -0.08
N ASP A 170 18.46 -1.03 -0.69
CA ASP A 170 19.75 -0.99 0.01
C ASP A 170 20.06 0.41 0.58
N GLY A 171 19.70 1.46 -0.16
CA GLY A 171 20.05 2.85 0.16
C GLY A 171 19.10 3.59 1.11
N VAL A 172 17.85 3.15 1.30
CA VAL A 172 16.87 3.86 2.13
C VAL A 172 17.32 3.94 3.60
N GLN A 173 17.29 5.16 4.15
CA GLN A 173 17.74 5.47 5.51
C GLN A 173 16.57 5.75 6.45
N ALA A 174 16.77 5.45 7.74
CA ALA A 174 15.79 5.77 8.78
C ALA A 174 15.59 7.29 8.84
N GLY A 175 14.34 7.72 9.09
CA GLY A 175 13.97 9.14 9.10
C GLY A 175 13.97 9.83 7.73
N ARG A 176 14.20 9.10 6.63
CA ARG A 176 14.16 9.63 5.26
C ARG A 176 13.24 8.79 4.37
N PRO A 177 11.92 8.74 4.67
CA PRO A 177 11.01 7.96 3.87
C PRO A 177 10.91 8.50 2.45
N LEU A 178 10.64 7.59 1.53
CA LEU A 178 10.44 7.87 0.12
C LEU A 178 9.03 7.43 -0.24
N TRP A 179 8.42 8.10 -1.20
CA TRP A 179 7.11 7.71 -1.67
C TRP A 179 7.00 7.76 -3.18
N ARG A 180 6.05 7.01 -3.70
CA ARG A 180 5.60 7.03 -5.09
C ARG A 180 4.10 6.72 -5.13
N PHE A 181 3.53 6.71 -6.32
CA PHE A 181 2.21 6.12 -6.52
C PHE A 181 2.14 5.26 -7.78
N ASN A 182 1.19 4.34 -7.81
CA ASN A 182 0.66 3.75 -9.04
C ASN A 182 -0.78 4.22 -9.25
N ALA A 183 -1.29 4.10 -10.47
CA ALA A 183 -2.67 4.39 -10.79
C ALA A 183 -3.11 3.54 -11.98
N LEU A 184 -4.17 2.76 -11.81
CA LEU A 184 -4.69 1.82 -12.81
C LEU A 184 -6.22 1.87 -12.84
N TRP A 185 -6.80 1.65 -14.00
CA TRP A 185 -8.24 1.70 -14.23
C TRP A 185 -8.89 0.32 -14.06
N TYR A 186 -9.94 0.24 -13.25
CA TYR A 186 -10.68 -0.98 -12.89
C TYR A 186 -12.18 -0.87 -13.21
N HIS A 187 -12.82 -2.00 -13.52
CA HIS A 187 -14.29 -2.09 -13.59
C HIS A 187 -14.95 -2.28 -12.23
N ASP A 188 -14.27 -3.00 -11.33
CA ASP A 188 -14.77 -3.33 -10.00
C ASP A 188 -14.11 -2.42 -8.95
N PRO A 189 -14.90 -1.74 -8.09
CA PRO A 189 -14.37 -0.90 -7.03
C PRO A 189 -13.96 -1.68 -5.76
N ALA A 190 -14.11 -3.01 -5.73
CA ALA A 190 -13.77 -3.83 -4.56
C ALA A 190 -12.32 -3.57 -4.10
N LEU A 191 -12.11 -3.47 -2.79
CA LEU A 191 -10.78 -3.20 -2.24
C LEU A 191 -9.91 -4.47 -2.19
N PHE A 192 -10.54 -5.62 -1.89
CA PHE A 192 -9.92 -6.94 -1.84
C PHE A 192 -10.09 -7.64 -3.18
N GLN A 193 -9.05 -7.58 -4.03
CA GLN A 193 -9.02 -8.22 -5.34
C GLN A 193 -7.82 -9.16 -5.48
N PRO A 194 -7.71 -10.22 -4.65
CA PRO A 194 -6.66 -11.21 -4.81
C PRO A 194 -6.83 -11.92 -6.15
N ARG A 195 -5.72 -12.13 -6.86
CA ARG A 195 -5.69 -12.86 -8.12
C ARG A 195 -4.43 -13.68 -8.17
N SER A 196 -4.56 -14.98 -8.47
CA SER A 196 -3.39 -15.83 -8.68
C SER A 196 -2.57 -15.32 -9.87
N GLN A 197 -1.25 -15.41 -9.78
CA GLN A 197 -0.36 -15.11 -10.91
C GLN A 197 -0.60 -16.01 -12.13
N LEU A 198 -1.25 -17.16 -11.96
CA LEU A 198 -1.63 -18.09 -13.02
C LEU A 198 -2.99 -17.77 -13.66
N ALA A 199 -3.79 -16.89 -13.04
CA ALA A 199 -5.09 -16.53 -13.58
C ALA A 199 -4.94 -15.60 -14.79
N PRO A 200 -5.81 -15.72 -15.81
CA PRO A 200 -5.82 -14.79 -16.93
C PRO A 200 -5.91 -13.34 -16.46
N ARG A 201 -5.11 -12.47 -17.08
CA ARG A 201 -5.22 -11.03 -16.85
C ARG A 201 -6.24 -10.45 -17.80
N ASP A 202 -7.18 -9.70 -17.22
CA ASP A 202 -8.02 -8.84 -18.01
C ASP A 202 -7.17 -7.82 -18.78
N ARG A 203 -7.57 -7.55 -20.02
CA ARG A 203 -6.95 -6.48 -20.82
C ARG A 203 -7.16 -5.14 -20.12
N PRO A 204 -6.20 -4.19 -20.23
CA PRO A 204 -6.38 -2.85 -19.69
C PRO A 204 -7.73 -2.26 -20.12
N HIS A 205 -8.57 -1.95 -19.13
CA HIS A 205 -9.95 -1.58 -19.37
C HIS A 205 -10.12 -0.17 -19.96
N GLY A 206 -9.03 0.61 -19.99
CA GLY A 206 -8.94 1.88 -20.70
C GLY A 206 -10.09 2.84 -20.40
N SER A 207 -10.76 3.31 -21.45
CA SER A 207 -11.87 4.26 -21.33
C SER A 207 -13.16 3.68 -20.76
N ARG A 208 -13.30 2.34 -20.68
CA ARG A 208 -14.52 1.66 -20.23
C ARG A 208 -14.53 1.35 -18.73
N ALA A 209 -13.39 1.46 -18.05
CA ALA A 209 -13.32 1.27 -16.61
C ALA A 209 -13.99 2.44 -15.86
N GLY A 210 -14.83 2.08 -14.89
CA GLY A 210 -15.62 3.01 -14.08
C GLY A 210 -14.88 3.59 -12.88
N TYR A 211 -13.76 2.97 -12.49
CA TYR A 211 -13.03 3.31 -11.27
C TYR A 211 -11.54 3.43 -11.54
N LEU A 212 -10.90 4.38 -10.88
CA LEU A 212 -9.46 4.48 -10.80
C LEU A 212 -9.04 3.95 -9.43
N ARG A 213 -8.13 2.98 -9.41
CA ARG A 213 -7.43 2.57 -8.20
C ARG A 213 -6.03 3.17 -8.20
N SER A 214 -5.65 3.83 -7.12
CA SER A 214 -4.31 4.37 -6.94
C SER A 214 -3.77 4.02 -5.57
N GLU A 215 -2.52 3.59 -5.52
CA GLU A 215 -1.83 3.28 -4.27
C GLU A 215 -0.73 4.30 -4.05
N LYS A 216 -0.82 5.08 -2.97
CA LYS A 216 0.33 5.84 -2.45
C LYS A 216 1.20 4.86 -1.68
N GLN A 217 2.42 4.69 -2.15
CA GLN A 217 3.36 3.69 -1.67
C GLN A 217 4.51 4.39 -0.97
N VAL A 218 4.74 4.09 0.30
CA VAL A 218 5.82 4.65 1.12
C VAL A 218 6.84 3.57 1.41
N ILE A 219 8.10 3.87 1.16
CA ILE A 219 9.26 3.02 1.46
C ILE A 219 10.04 3.71 2.58
N MET A 220 10.21 3.02 3.70
CA MET A 220 10.95 3.55 4.85
C MET A 220 11.80 2.47 5.51
N ARG A 221 12.86 2.91 6.19
CA ARG A 221 13.74 2.02 6.97
C ARG A 221 13.37 2.14 8.44
N LEU A 222 13.12 1.00 9.08
CA LEU A 222 12.97 0.94 10.53
C LEU A 222 14.30 1.27 11.22
N PRO A 223 14.32 2.09 12.28
CA PRO A 223 15.55 2.56 12.91
C PRO A 223 16.38 1.46 13.61
N GLN A 224 15.74 0.49 14.25
CA GLN A 224 16.37 -0.54 15.09
C GLN A 224 16.64 -1.82 14.30
N THR A 225 15.60 -2.50 13.81
CA THR A 225 15.74 -3.77 13.08
C THR A 225 16.30 -3.60 11.68
N ARG A 226 16.32 -2.34 11.19
CA ARG A 226 16.73 -2.01 9.84
C ARG A 226 15.90 -2.75 8.78
N ALA A 227 14.70 -3.24 9.06
CA ALA A 227 13.84 -3.75 7.98
C ALA A 227 13.36 -2.60 7.08
N VAL A 228 13.10 -2.88 5.80
CA VAL A 228 12.37 -1.95 4.93
C VAL A 228 10.88 -2.19 5.14
N VAL A 229 10.13 -1.14 5.37
CA VAL A 229 8.67 -1.16 5.37
C VAL A 229 8.16 -0.53 4.08
N PHE A 230 7.24 -1.23 3.44
CA PHE A 230 6.46 -0.77 2.32
C PHE A 230 5.01 -0.59 2.76
N ALA A 231 4.61 0.65 3.03
CA ALA A 231 3.25 1.01 3.43
C ALA A 231 2.44 1.45 2.20
N ILE A 232 1.22 0.95 2.07
CA ILE A 232 0.39 1.10 0.88
C ILE A 232 -0.95 1.70 1.29
N HIS A 233 -1.19 2.94 0.86
CA HIS A 233 -2.49 3.59 1.02
C HIS A 233 -3.30 3.48 -0.27
N THR A 234 -4.36 2.67 -0.22
CA THR A 234 -5.23 2.41 -1.37
C THR A 234 -6.36 3.41 -1.47
N ARG A 235 -6.49 4.05 -2.64
CA ARG A 235 -7.64 4.86 -3.03
C ARG A 235 -8.35 4.22 -4.21
N VAL A 236 -9.68 4.23 -4.16
CA VAL A 236 -10.56 3.90 -5.29
C VAL A 236 -11.47 5.10 -5.51
N LEU A 237 -11.44 5.67 -6.71
CA LEU A 237 -12.24 6.83 -7.07
C LEU A 237 -13.14 6.50 -8.25
N GLY A 238 -14.36 7.06 -8.26
CA GLY A 238 -15.21 7.03 -9.44
C GLY A 238 -14.59 7.83 -10.58
N ARG A 239 -14.69 7.33 -11.82
CA ARG A 239 -14.16 8.00 -13.02
C ARG A 239 -14.59 9.46 -13.10
N ALA A 240 -15.87 9.75 -12.83
CA ALA A 240 -16.40 11.11 -12.88
C ALA A 240 -15.65 12.06 -11.93
N ASP A 241 -15.30 11.60 -10.73
CA ASP A 241 -14.62 12.42 -9.73
C ASP A 241 -13.15 12.66 -10.09
N VAL A 242 -12.46 11.63 -10.61
CA VAL A 242 -11.09 11.79 -11.15
C VAL A 242 -11.07 12.80 -12.28
N MET A 243 -12.00 12.69 -13.23
CA MET A 243 -12.04 13.56 -14.40
C MET A 243 -12.41 14.99 -14.02
N ARG A 244 -13.32 15.17 -13.06
CA ARG A 244 -13.68 16.48 -12.52
C ARG A 244 -12.50 17.16 -11.84
N GLN A 245 -11.67 16.41 -11.12
CA GLN A 245 -10.54 16.96 -10.38
C GLN A 245 -9.34 17.27 -11.28
N TRP A 246 -9.04 16.41 -12.27
CA TRP A 246 -7.75 16.43 -12.97
C TRP A 246 -7.79 16.64 -14.48
N ARG A 247 -8.96 16.60 -15.14
CA ARG A 247 -9.02 17.09 -16.51
C ARG A 247 -9.06 18.61 -16.50
N ALA A 248 -8.18 19.23 -17.28
CA ALA A 248 -8.35 20.61 -17.68
C ALA A 248 -9.74 20.78 -18.33
N PRO A 249 -10.40 21.94 -18.19
CA PRO A 249 -11.50 22.28 -19.10
C PRO A 249 -10.99 22.04 -20.52
N GLN A 250 -11.77 21.36 -21.36
CA GLN A 250 -11.51 21.48 -22.79
C GLN A 250 -11.52 22.98 -23.07
N ALA A 251 -10.40 23.53 -23.54
CA ALA A 251 -10.46 24.81 -24.22
C ALA A 251 -11.52 24.58 -25.30
N ASP A 252 -12.69 25.18 -25.12
CA ASP A 252 -13.67 25.23 -26.18
C ASP A 252 -12.89 25.69 -27.40
N GLY A 253 -12.86 24.84 -28.42
CA GLY A 253 -12.46 25.23 -29.75
C GLY A 253 -13.44 26.29 -30.21
N GLY A 254 -13.21 27.52 -29.75
CA GLY A 254 -13.78 28.73 -30.29
C GLY A 254 -13.18 28.92 -31.67
N GLY A 255 -13.71 28.15 -32.62
CA GLY A 255 -13.71 28.58 -34.01
C GLY A 255 -14.53 29.86 -34.12
N GLN A 256 -13.94 30.83 -34.81
CA GLN A 256 -14.49 32.01 -35.52
C GLN A 256 -13.43 33.12 -35.36
N LEU A 257 -12.74 33.60 -36.40
CA LEU A 257 -13.09 33.77 -37.82
C LEU A 257 -11.89 33.43 -38.73
#